data_AF-A0AAW1CZZ8-F1
#
_entry.id   AF-A0AAW1CZZ8-F1
#
_cell.length_a   1.000
_cell.length_b   1.000
_cell.length_c   1.000
_cell.angle_alpha   90.00
_cell.angle_beta   90.00
_cell.angle_gamma   90.00
#
_symmetry.space_group_name_H-M   'P 1'
#
loop_
_entity.id
_entity.type
_entity.pdbx_description
1 polymer ?
#
loop_
_entity_poly.entity_id
_entity_poly.type
_entity_poly.pdbx_seq_one_letter_code
_entity_poly.pdbx_strand_id
1 'polypeptide(L)'
;MITEPQLGGAISTSSPPAPPPPPRQYRAEYRWQTSSSGVPLPVNAVVAGWDSFGNLIYAGRAVHEGNLLPAKIIPDHGCAYISYAGEEHRKMEYEVLCGQDLGWKADSCDRVPREAIRVGYTADGEHLYMGRLRMSDVFPNANGMSYSRGAYRWERSSGDLPVPLDAVQASSEVNRGPIYAGRAYHERDLLPAKVIPSHGCAYISYHGEEFRKVEYEVIIFHFYNY
;
A
#
# COMPACT_ATOMS: atom_id res chain seq x y z
N MET A 1 -12.32 -74.39 -51.04
CA MET A 1 -11.45 -73.37 -50.42
C MET A 1 -12.34 -72.38 -49.69
N ILE A 2 -12.38 -72.45 -48.36
CA ILE A 2 -12.96 -71.43 -47.48
C ILE A 2 -11.94 -71.30 -46.35
N THR A 3 -11.31 -70.15 -46.25
CA THR A 3 -10.27 -69.81 -45.27
C THR A 3 -10.90 -69.13 -44.07
N GLU A 4 -10.63 -69.65 -42.87
CA GLU A 4 -10.86 -68.94 -41.59
C GLU A 4 -9.77 -67.88 -41.37
N PRO A 5 -10.09 -66.67 -40.89
CA PRO A 5 -9.11 -65.75 -40.35
C PRO A 5 -8.95 -65.94 -38.83
N GLN A 6 -7.70 -65.97 -38.40
CA GLN A 6 -7.23 -66.04 -37.02
C GLN A 6 -7.69 -64.82 -36.19
N LEU A 7 -8.26 -65.08 -35.01
CA LEU A 7 -8.58 -64.07 -34.00
C LEU A 7 -7.45 -64.02 -32.95
N GLY A 8 -6.94 -62.83 -32.63
CA GLY A 8 -6.13 -62.65 -31.41
C GLY A 8 -5.06 -61.56 -31.45
N GLY A 9 -5.42 -60.32 -31.79
CA GLY A 9 -4.55 -59.16 -31.56
C GLY A 9 -4.51 -58.81 -30.06
N ALA A 10 -3.31 -58.70 -29.49
CA ALA A 10 -3.08 -58.26 -28.12
C ALA A 10 -3.61 -56.83 -27.90
N ILE A 11 -4.49 -56.65 -26.92
CA ILE A 11 -4.97 -55.34 -26.50
C ILE A 11 -3.84 -54.64 -25.76
N SER A 12 -3.27 -53.59 -26.36
CA SER A 12 -2.34 -52.71 -25.67
C SER A 12 -3.12 -51.88 -24.65
N THR A 13 -2.84 -52.11 -23.36
CA THR A 13 -3.37 -51.29 -22.29
C THR A 13 -2.55 -50.01 -22.22
N SER A 14 -3.07 -48.92 -22.80
CA SER A 14 -2.47 -47.60 -22.60
C SER A 14 -2.64 -47.18 -21.14
N SER A 15 -1.54 -46.75 -20.52
CA SER A 15 -1.54 -46.19 -19.17
C SER A 15 -2.45 -44.95 -19.11
N PRO A 16 -3.12 -44.69 -17.96
CA PRO A 16 -3.94 -43.51 -17.81
C PRO A 16 -3.09 -42.23 -17.93
N PRO A 17 -3.68 -41.13 -18.47
CA PRO A 17 -2.98 -39.86 -18.57
C PRO A 17 -2.60 -39.36 -17.18
N ALA A 18 -1.41 -38.75 -17.08
CA ALA A 18 -0.94 -38.15 -15.85
C ALA A 18 -1.95 -37.10 -15.33
N PRO A 19 -2.11 -36.98 -13.99
CA PRO A 19 -2.97 -35.94 -13.43
C PRO A 19 -2.50 -34.56 -13.87
N PRO A 20 -3.42 -33.58 -13.99
CA PRO A 20 -3.05 -32.21 -14.33
C PRO A 20 -2.04 -31.68 -13.30
N PRO A 21 -1.08 -30.84 -13.72
CA PRO A 21 -0.15 -30.24 -12.78
C PRO A 21 -0.93 -29.47 -11.72
N PRO A 22 -0.43 -29.42 -10.46
CA PRO A 22 -1.08 -28.64 -9.41
C PRO A 22 -1.23 -27.18 -9.88
N PRO A 23 -2.30 -26.48 -9.46
CA PRO A 23 -2.47 -25.07 -9.78
C PRO A 23 -1.19 -24.33 -9.42
N ARG A 24 -0.63 -23.59 -10.39
CA ARG A 24 0.54 -22.75 -10.14
C ARG A 24 0.18 -21.81 -8.99
N GLN A 25 0.88 -21.93 -7.87
CA GLN A 25 0.87 -20.86 -6.88
C GLN A 25 1.54 -19.66 -7.56
N TYR A 26 0.74 -18.77 -8.15
CA TYR A 26 1.22 -17.50 -8.68
C TYR A 26 1.68 -16.65 -7.49
N ARG A 27 2.93 -16.85 -7.05
CA ARG A 27 3.64 -15.80 -6.33
C ARG A 27 3.91 -14.74 -7.38
N ALA A 28 3.30 -13.57 -7.26
CA ALA A 28 3.62 -12.45 -8.13
C ALA A 28 5.15 -12.23 -8.08
N GLU A 29 5.80 -12.26 -9.24
CA GLU A 29 7.23 -12.06 -9.34
C GLU A 29 7.52 -10.55 -9.19
N TYR A 30 8.07 -10.17 -8.04
CA TYR A 30 8.55 -8.83 -7.79
C TYR A 30 10.01 -8.85 -7.33
N ARG A 31 10.70 -7.74 -7.55
CA ARG A 31 12.07 -7.51 -7.10
C ARG A 31 12.24 -6.10 -6.57
N TRP A 32 13.15 -5.95 -5.63
CA TRP A 32 13.69 -4.67 -5.22
C TRP A 32 14.94 -4.39 -6.06
N GLN A 33 14.97 -3.24 -6.73
CA GLN A 33 16.08 -2.86 -7.59
C GLN A 33 16.72 -1.58 -7.07
N THR A 34 18.00 -1.67 -6.70
CA THR A 34 18.79 -0.50 -6.28
C THR A 34 18.83 0.54 -7.39
N SER A 35 18.63 1.79 -7.01
CA SER A 35 18.65 2.95 -7.88
C SER A 35 19.12 4.18 -7.10
N SER A 36 19.32 5.28 -7.82
CA SER A 36 19.78 6.54 -7.24
C SER A 36 19.21 7.74 -7.98
N SER A 37 19.31 8.91 -7.34
CA SER A 37 18.98 10.21 -7.94
C SER A 37 19.56 10.36 -9.35
N GLY A 38 18.72 10.81 -10.28
CA GLY A 38 19.13 11.08 -11.67
C GLY A 38 19.28 9.84 -12.56
N VAL A 39 19.12 8.64 -12.02
CA VAL A 39 19.08 7.40 -12.81
C VAL A 39 17.65 7.15 -13.27
N PRO A 40 17.41 6.85 -14.57
CA PRO A 40 16.08 6.47 -15.04
C PRO A 40 15.53 5.26 -14.27
N LEU A 41 14.23 5.29 -13.97
CA LEU A 41 13.60 4.20 -13.24
C LEU A 41 13.64 2.89 -14.04
N PRO A 42 13.80 1.74 -13.35
CA PRO A 42 13.81 0.43 -13.99
C PRO A 42 12.45 0.07 -14.61
N VAL A 43 12.50 -0.83 -15.59
CA VAL A 43 11.29 -1.38 -16.23
C VAL A 43 10.42 -2.09 -15.20
N ASN A 44 9.10 -1.88 -15.30
CA ASN A 44 8.06 -2.38 -14.40
C ASN A 44 8.10 -1.79 -12.99
N ALA A 45 8.65 -0.58 -12.81
CA ALA A 45 8.53 0.16 -11.56
C ALA A 45 7.05 0.39 -11.19
N VAL A 46 6.69 0.09 -9.93
CA VAL A 46 5.30 0.16 -9.47
C VAL A 46 4.90 1.59 -9.14
N VAL A 47 3.91 2.12 -9.88
CA VAL A 47 3.28 3.41 -9.58
C VAL A 47 2.40 3.27 -8.34
N ALA A 48 2.66 4.11 -7.33
CA ALA A 48 1.91 4.17 -6.09
C ALA A 48 0.85 5.26 -6.09
N GLY A 49 1.07 6.35 -6.84
CA GLY A 49 0.14 7.46 -6.95
C GLY A 49 0.73 8.61 -7.78
N TRP A 50 0.27 9.82 -7.51
CA TRP A 50 0.76 11.07 -8.09
C TRP A 50 0.67 12.18 -7.03
N ASP A 51 1.47 13.23 -7.17
CA ASP A 51 1.39 14.41 -6.32
C ASP A 51 0.40 15.48 -6.86
N SER A 52 0.31 16.63 -6.18
CA SER A 52 -0.57 17.74 -6.56
C SER A 52 -0.19 18.40 -7.89
N PHE A 53 1.05 18.24 -8.35
CA PHE A 53 1.55 18.75 -9.62
C PHE A 53 1.39 17.74 -10.76
N GLY A 54 0.90 16.53 -10.46
CA GLY A 54 0.73 15.45 -11.42
C GLY A 54 2.00 14.61 -11.65
N ASN A 55 3.05 14.80 -10.85
CA ASN A 55 4.25 13.98 -10.93
C ASN A 55 3.94 12.56 -10.42
N LEU A 56 4.47 11.55 -11.10
CA LEU A 56 4.27 10.16 -10.70
C LEU A 56 5.05 9.82 -9.43
N ILE A 57 4.37 9.16 -8.51
CA ILE A 57 4.97 8.63 -7.28
C ILE A 57 5.12 7.11 -7.44
N TYR A 58 6.33 6.61 -7.23
CA TYR A 58 6.66 5.19 -7.31
C TYR A 58 6.92 4.59 -5.93
N ALA A 59 6.58 3.31 -5.78
CA ALA A 59 6.82 2.55 -4.56
C ALA A 59 8.31 2.22 -4.41
N GLY A 60 8.88 2.63 -3.28
CA GLY A 60 10.28 2.37 -2.94
C GLY A 60 10.50 2.01 -1.49
N ARG A 61 11.78 1.84 -1.16
CA ARG A 61 12.29 1.78 0.21
C ARG A 61 13.71 2.33 0.29
N ALA A 62 14.13 2.78 1.46
CA ALA A 62 15.49 3.23 1.68
C ALA A 62 15.96 2.97 3.12
N VAL A 63 17.27 2.82 3.30
CA VAL A 63 17.87 2.61 4.62
C VAL A 63 18.06 3.95 5.34
N HIS A 64 17.69 3.99 6.62
CA HIS A 64 17.91 5.13 7.51
C HIS A 64 18.03 4.65 8.96
N GLU A 65 19.16 4.96 9.60
CA GLU A 65 19.45 4.63 11.00
C GLU A 65 19.15 3.15 11.37
N GLY A 66 19.60 2.21 10.53
CA GLY A 66 19.39 0.77 10.76
C GLY A 66 17.98 0.27 10.41
N ASN A 67 17.05 1.15 10.05
CA ASN A 67 15.73 0.80 9.53
C ASN A 67 15.75 0.72 8.00
N LEU A 68 14.95 -0.17 7.44
CA LEU A 68 14.61 -0.18 6.02
C LEU A 68 13.18 0.32 5.87
N LEU A 69 13.00 1.57 5.43
CA LEU A 69 11.72 2.27 5.50
C LEU A 69 11.05 2.36 4.13
N PRO A 70 9.71 2.26 4.03
CA PRO A 70 8.98 2.60 2.82
C PRO A 70 9.29 4.01 2.35
N ALA A 71 9.46 4.18 1.04
CA ALA A 71 9.79 5.44 0.42
C ALA A 71 8.81 5.79 -0.71
N LYS A 72 8.46 7.06 -0.82
CA LYS A 72 7.86 7.63 -2.02
C LYS A 72 8.98 8.09 -2.95
N ILE A 73 9.04 7.54 -4.15
CA ILE A 73 10.04 7.93 -5.16
C ILE A 73 9.38 8.88 -6.15
N ILE A 74 9.96 10.06 -6.34
CA ILE A 74 9.44 11.08 -7.27
C ILE A 74 10.58 11.40 -8.24
N PRO A 75 10.61 10.77 -9.43
CA PRO A 75 11.68 10.98 -10.41
C PRO A 75 11.85 12.44 -10.82
N ASP A 76 10.75 13.20 -10.91
CA ASP A 76 10.77 14.62 -11.24
C ASP A 76 11.47 15.48 -10.16
N HIS A 77 11.48 15.02 -8.90
CA HIS A 77 12.27 15.62 -7.83
C HIS A 77 13.71 15.05 -7.77
N GLY A 78 14.00 14.04 -8.59
CA GLY A 78 15.28 13.34 -8.60
C GLY A 78 15.60 12.61 -7.29
N CYS A 79 14.63 12.22 -6.47
CA CYS A 79 14.93 11.57 -5.19
C CYS A 79 13.77 10.72 -4.64
N ALA A 80 14.08 9.99 -3.58
CA ALA A 80 13.09 9.34 -2.74
C ALA A 80 12.94 10.08 -1.41
N TYR A 81 11.79 9.95 -0.77
CA TYR A 81 11.53 10.48 0.55
C TYR A 81 11.03 9.37 1.46
N ILE A 82 11.57 9.32 2.68
CA ILE A 82 11.11 8.44 3.76
C ILE A 82 10.63 9.29 4.93
N SER A 83 9.78 8.72 5.78
CA SER A 83 9.39 9.34 7.04
C SER A 83 10.11 8.66 8.19
N TYR A 84 10.88 9.40 8.99
CA TYR A 84 11.59 8.86 10.15
C TYR A 84 11.70 9.91 11.26
N ALA A 85 11.51 9.50 12.52
CA ALA A 85 11.57 10.36 13.70
C ALA A 85 10.70 11.63 13.66
N GLY A 86 9.65 11.61 12.84
CA GLY A 86 8.84 12.80 12.59
C GLY A 86 9.50 13.80 11.64
N GLU A 87 10.29 13.34 10.68
CA GLU A 87 10.88 14.19 9.64
C GLU A 87 10.82 13.46 8.30
N GLU A 88 10.83 14.23 7.21
CA GLU A 88 10.94 13.69 5.85
C GLU A 88 12.39 13.70 5.41
N HIS A 89 13.00 12.53 5.28
CA HIS A 89 14.40 12.45 4.87
C HIS A 89 14.48 12.21 3.38
N ARG A 90 15.11 13.15 2.67
CA ARG A 90 15.48 12.98 1.27
C ARG A 90 16.56 11.91 1.14
N LYS A 91 16.37 10.97 0.23
CA LYS A 91 17.27 9.85 -0.05
C LYS A 91 17.70 9.87 -1.51
N MET A 92 19.02 9.92 -1.71
CA MET A 92 19.64 9.86 -3.03
C MET A 92 19.87 8.43 -3.49
N GLU A 93 19.91 7.47 -2.56
CA GLU A 93 20.05 6.04 -2.80
C GLU A 93 18.83 5.33 -2.20
N TYR A 94 18.23 4.44 -2.98
CA TYR A 94 16.98 3.77 -2.63
C TYR A 94 16.80 2.50 -3.47
N GLU A 95 15.81 1.69 -3.12
CA GLU A 95 15.37 0.55 -3.93
C GLU A 95 13.96 0.81 -4.47
N VAL A 96 13.77 0.51 -5.75
CA VAL A 96 12.49 0.63 -6.47
C VAL A 96 11.80 -0.73 -6.45
N LEU A 97 10.51 -0.77 -6.11
CA LEU A 97 9.70 -1.97 -6.28
C LEU A 97 9.38 -2.17 -7.75
N CYS A 98 9.80 -3.29 -8.32
CA CYS A 98 9.52 -3.67 -9.71
C CYS A 98 8.75 -4.97 -9.76
N GLY A 99 7.72 -5.07 -10.59
CA GLY A 99 6.97 -6.32 -10.77
C GLY A 99 5.81 -6.19 -11.74
N GLN A 100 5.36 -7.33 -12.26
CA GLN A 100 4.14 -7.45 -13.05
C GLN A 100 3.04 -8.05 -12.18
N ASP A 101 1.78 -7.74 -12.51
CA ASP A 101 0.59 -8.24 -11.80
C ASP A 101 0.54 -7.88 -10.30
N LEU A 102 1.21 -6.79 -9.92
CA LEU A 102 1.12 -6.22 -8.59
C LEU A 102 -0.10 -5.32 -8.49
N GLY A 103 -0.94 -5.60 -7.51
CA GLY A 103 -2.19 -4.89 -7.27
C GLY A 103 -2.26 -4.35 -5.86
N TRP A 104 -3.02 -3.26 -5.71
CA TRP A 104 -3.37 -2.74 -4.40
C TRP A 104 -4.65 -3.41 -3.95
N LYS A 105 -4.56 -4.18 -2.87
CA LYS A 105 -5.70 -4.88 -2.30
C LYS A 105 -6.37 -4.00 -1.25
N ALA A 106 -7.68 -3.81 -1.38
CA ALA A 106 -8.46 -3.19 -0.33
C ALA A 106 -8.50 -4.14 0.87
N ASP A 107 -8.21 -3.61 2.04
CA ASP A 107 -8.42 -4.28 3.30
C ASP A 107 -9.06 -3.30 4.28
N SER A 108 -9.78 -3.80 5.26
CA SER A 108 -10.49 -3.02 6.27
C SER A 108 -10.16 -3.59 7.62
N CYS A 109 -9.39 -2.82 8.39
CA CYS A 109 -9.07 -2.99 9.81
C CYS A 109 -8.58 -4.40 10.24
N ASP A 110 -7.41 -4.40 10.91
CA ASP A 110 -6.89 -5.43 11.82
C ASP A 110 -5.96 -6.50 11.24
N ARG A 111 -5.92 -6.74 9.92
CA ARG A 111 -5.00 -7.74 9.35
C ARG A 111 -4.35 -7.26 8.07
N VAL A 112 -3.02 -7.34 8.01
CA VAL A 112 -2.29 -7.20 6.75
C VAL A 112 -2.53 -8.48 5.92
N PRO A 113 -2.91 -8.40 4.63
CA PRO A 113 -3.09 -9.59 3.80
C PRO A 113 -1.84 -10.48 3.82
N ARG A 114 -2.03 -11.80 3.84
CA ARG A 114 -0.91 -12.77 3.89
C ARG A 114 0.07 -12.59 2.71
N GLU A 115 -0.45 -12.15 1.57
CA GLU A 115 0.27 -11.89 0.34
C GLU A 115 0.87 -10.48 0.25
N ALA A 116 0.64 -9.60 1.25
CA ALA A 116 1.15 -8.25 1.23
C ALA A 116 2.69 -8.24 1.14
N ILE A 117 3.21 -7.40 0.24
CA ILE A 117 4.64 -7.23 0.08
C ILE A 117 5.19 -6.50 1.30
N ARG A 118 6.07 -7.18 2.03
CA ARG A 118 6.89 -6.54 3.07
C ARG A 118 7.82 -5.57 2.39
N VAL A 119 7.61 -4.29 2.64
CA VAL A 119 8.41 -3.22 2.04
C VAL A 119 9.68 -3.00 2.84
N GLY A 120 9.60 -3.11 4.16
CA GLY A 120 10.71 -2.76 5.02
C GLY A 120 10.65 -3.44 6.37
N TYR A 121 11.56 -3.03 7.24
CA TYR A 121 11.59 -3.43 8.64
C TYR A 121 12.22 -2.34 9.52
N THR A 122 11.77 -2.25 10.76
CA THR A 122 12.42 -1.40 11.78
C THR A 122 13.70 -2.06 12.29
N ALA A 123 14.54 -1.30 12.99
CA ALA A 123 15.75 -1.82 13.63
C ALA A 123 15.45 -2.96 14.64
N ASP A 124 14.25 -2.94 15.25
CA ASP A 124 13.77 -3.98 16.16
C ASP A 124 13.16 -5.20 15.43
N GLY A 125 13.11 -5.17 14.10
CA GLY A 125 12.65 -6.27 13.25
C GLY A 125 11.16 -6.25 12.91
N GLU A 126 10.41 -5.21 13.29
CA GLU A 126 8.99 -5.10 12.95
C GLU A 126 8.82 -4.92 11.43
N HIS A 127 7.89 -5.66 10.82
CA HIS A 127 7.67 -5.59 9.38
C HIS A 127 6.86 -4.35 8.99
N LEU A 128 7.35 -3.65 7.96
CA LEU A 128 6.68 -2.49 7.38
C LEU A 128 6.07 -2.84 6.02
N TYR A 129 4.90 -2.28 5.78
CA TYR A 129 4.11 -2.47 4.56
C TYR A 129 3.75 -1.11 3.97
N MET A 130 3.44 -1.08 2.67
CA MET A 130 2.96 0.13 2.02
C MET A 130 1.45 0.06 1.85
N GLY A 131 0.76 1.02 2.48
CA GLY A 131 -0.66 1.24 2.29
C GLY A 131 -0.90 2.37 1.29
N ARG A 132 -2.02 2.30 0.58
CA ARG A 132 -2.60 3.47 -0.09
C ARG A 132 -4.10 3.48 0.16
N LEU A 133 -4.67 4.66 0.19
CA LEU A 133 -6.11 4.81 0.26
C LEU A 133 -6.68 5.02 -1.15
N ARG A 134 -7.73 4.26 -1.51
CA ARG A 134 -8.60 4.59 -2.64
C ARG A 134 -9.87 5.25 -2.12
N MET A 135 -10.07 6.51 -2.49
CA MET A 135 -11.32 7.20 -2.26
C MET A 135 -12.25 6.91 -3.44
N SER A 136 -13.42 6.33 -3.19
CA SER A 136 -14.51 6.38 -4.16
C SER A 136 -15.26 7.69 -3.92
N ASP A 137 -15.24 8.60 -4.88
CA ASP A 137 -16.07 9.81 -4.86
C ASP A 137 -17.55 9.41 -4.98
N VAL A 138 -18.17 9.00 -3.86
CA VAL A 138 -19.62 8.83 -3.77
C VAL A 138 -20.14 9.89 -2.80
N PHE A 139 -20.43 11.07 -3.36
CA PHE A 139 -21.33 12.01 -2.72
C PHE A 139 -22.75 11.44 -2.84
N PRO A 140 -23.52 11.27 -1.75
CA PRO A 140 -24.93 10.92 -1.87
C PRO A 140 -25.66 12.05 -2.62
N ASN A 141 -26.15 11.76 -3.83
CA ASN A 141 -27.21 12.57 -4.41
C ASN A 141 -28.53 12.27 -3.65
N ALA A 142 -29.44 13.23 -3.63
CA ALA A 142 -30.70 13.17 -2.90
C ALA A 142 -31.67 12.04 -3.33
N ASN A 143 -31.28 11.18 -4.28
CA ASN A 143 -32.17 10.20 -4.92
C ASN A 143 -31.78 8.74 -4.68
N GLY A 144 -30.93 8.46 -3.69
CA GLY A 144 -30.81 7.16 -3.02
C GLY A 144 -30.84 5.92 -3.92
N MET A 145 -29.67 5.45 -4.36
CA MET A 145 -29.30 4.02 -4.32
C MET A 145 -27.91 3.80 -4.90
N SER A 146 -26.95 3.51 -4.03
CA SER A 146 -25.85 2.56 -4.24
C SER A 146 -25.16 2.34 -2.90
N TYR A 147 -25.41 1.20 -2.27
CA TYR A 147 -24.67 0.75 -1.10
C TYR A 147 -23.52 -0.13 -1.56
N SER A 148 -22.30 0.41 -1.54
CA SER A 148 -21.11 -0.42 -1.39
C SER A 148 -20.86 -0.64 0.11
N ARG A 149 -20.63 -1.90 0.49
CA ARG A 149 -20.19 -2.32 1.83
C ARG A 149 -19.14 -1.37 2.43
N GLY A 150 -19.57 -0.55 3.39
CA GLY A 150 -18.73 0.43 4.07
C GLY A 150 -18.18 1.53 3.15
N ALA A 151 -18.07 2.75 3.66
CA ALA A 151 -17.51 3.88 2.93
C ALA A 151 -16.40 4.52 3.75
N TYR A 152 -15.26 4.71 3.11
CA TYR A 152 -14.19 5.55 3.64
C TYR A 152 -14.57 7.01 3.44
N ARG A 153 -14.52 7.83 4.49
CA ARG A 153 -14.68 9.29 4.40
C ARG A 153 -13.61 10.02 5.20
N TRP A 154 -13.29 11.22 4.74
CA TRP A 154 -12.46 12.16 5.49
C TRP A 154 -13.33 12.93 6.46
N GLU A 155 -13.01 12.84 7.74
CA GLU A 155 -13.67 13.60 8.79
C GLU A 155 -12.72 14.67 9.30
N ARG A 156 -13.18 15.93 9.27
CA ARG A 156 -12.42 17.04 9.85
C ARG A 156 -12.31 16.82 11.35
N SER A 157 -11.09 16.92 11.86
CA SER A 157 -10.77 16.86 13.27
C SER A 157 -9.76 17.95 13.61
N SER A 158 -9.63 18.23 14.90
CA SER A 158 -8.62 19.15 15.40
C SER A 158 -7.90 18.58 16.61
N GLY A 159 -6.80 19.23 17.00
CA GLY A 159 -5.96 18.78 18.12
C GLY A 159 -6.68 18.66 19.46
N ASP A 160 -7.78 19.39 19.63
CA ASP A 160 -8.57 19.43 20.87
C ASP A 160 -9.74 18.43 20.85
N LEU A 161 -9.98 17.79 19.71
CA LEU A 161 -11.07 16.83 19.54
C LEU A 161 -10.56 15.40 19.66
N PRO A 162 -11.32 14.49 20.29
CA PRO A 162 -11.02 13.08 20.24
C PRO A 162 -11.09 12.60 18.78
N VAL A 163 -10.14 11.75 18.40
CA VAL A 163 -10.21 11.08 17.08
C VAL A 163 -11.47 10.20 17.04
N PRO A 164 -12.27 10.23 15.95
CA PRO A 164 -13.48 9.42 15.85
C PRO A 164 -13.21 7.94 16.07
N LEU A 165 -14.16 7.23 16.72
CA LEU A 165 -14.02 5.80 17.04
C LEU A 165 -13.75 4.92 15.81
N ASP A 166 -14.30 5.33 14.67
CA ASP A 166 -14.20 4.59 13.41
C ASP A 166 -12.97 5.02 12.57
N ALA A 167 -12.03 5.75 13.16
CA ALA A 167 -10.82 6.17 12.49
C ALA A 167 -9.93 4.97 12.12
N VAL A 168 -9.37 5.01 10.92
CA VAL A 168 -8.50 3.94 10.42
C VAL A 168 -7.13 4.06 11.08
N GLN A 169 -6.88 3.18 12.04
CA GLN A 169 -5.58 3.08 12.69
C GLN A 169 -4.55 2.56 11.68
N ALA A 170 -3.46 3.32 11.52
CA ALA A 170 -2.37 2.99 10.61
C ALA A 170 -1.24 2.24 11.34
N SER A 171 -0.96 2.59 12.59
CA SER A 171 0.03 1.92 13.43
C SER A 171 -0.24 2.18 14.92
N SER A 172 0.62 1.68 15.79
CA SER A 172 0.65 2.00 17.22
C SER A 172 2.09 2.21 17.65
N GLU A 173 2.34 3.22 18.48
CA GLU A 173 3.67 3.43 19.07
C GLU A 173 3.67 2.93 20.52
N VAL A 174 4.71 2.16 20.87
CA VAL A 174 4.87 1.62 22.22
C VAL A 174 4.89 2.79 23.21
N ASN A 175 3.94 2.80 24.14
CA ASN A 175 3.69 3.85 25.15
C ASN A 175 3.02 5.17 24.68
N ARG A 176 2.82 5.41 23.38
CA ARG A 176 2.15 6.66 22.90
C ARG A 176 0.76 6.46 22.31
N GLY A 177 0.33 5.22 22.14
CA GLY A 177 -1.02 4.86 21.71
C GLY A 177 -1.16 4.72 20.18
N PRO A 178 -2.41 4.70 19.68
CA PRO A 178 -2.69 4.50 18.25
C PRO A 178 -2.27 5.71 17.41
N ILE A 179 -1.80 5.42 16.20
CA ILE A 179 -1.48 6.40 15.16
C ILE A 179 -2.45 6.16 14.01
N TYR A 180 -3.10 7.22 13.52
CA TYR A 180 -4.11 7.13 12.47
C TYR A 180 -3.63 7.73 11.16
N ALA A 181 -4.20 7.24 10.06
CA ALA A 181 -4.01 7.88 8.75
C ALA A 181 -4.85 9.16 8.67
N GLY A 182 -4.21 10.26 8.30
CA GLY A 182 -4.82 11.55 8.10
C GLY A 182 -4.40 12.18 6.78
N ARG A 183 -4.87 13.40 6.56
CA ARG A 183 -4.30 14.37 5.64
C ARG A 183 -4.52 15.76 6.19
N ALA A 184 -3.69 16.72 5.81
CA ALA A 184 -3.85 18.10 6.22
C ALA A 184 -3.40 19.05 5.13
N TYR A 185 -4.00 20.23 5.11
CA TYR A 185 -3.54 21.28 4.22
C TYR A 185 -2.23 21.89 4.74
N HIS A 186 -1.30 22.10 3.83
CA HIS A 186 -0.18 22.99 4.03
C HIS A 186 0.00 23.84 2.80
N GLU A 187 -0.11 25.15 3.02
CA GLU A 187 -0.18 26.13 1.96
C GLU A 187 -1.36 25.84 1.02
N ARG A 188 -1.11 25.18 -0.12
CA ARG A 188 -2.12 24.79 -1.11
C ARG A 188 -2.19 23.29 -1.33
N ASP A 189 -1.28 22.53 -0.73
CA ASP A 189 -1.21 21.09 -0.92
C ASP A 189 -1.98 20.36 0.17
N LEU A 190 -2.77 19.38 -0.24
CA LEU A 190 -3.44 18.45 0.66
C LEU A 190 -2.55 17.21 0.80
N LEU A 191 -1.83 17.13 1.91
CA LEU A 191 -0.76 16.15 2.09
C LEU A 191 -1.21 15.03 3.03
N PRO A 192 -0.84 13.77 2.77
CA PRO A 192 -1.07 12.68 3.71
C PRO A 192 -0.37 12.98 5.03
N ALA A 193 -1.02 12.62 6.13
CA ALA A 193 -0.59 12.96 7.47
C ALA A 193 -0.63 11.75 8.39
N LYS A 194 0.30 11.74 9.35
CA LYS A 194 0.27 10.86 10.52
C LYS A 194 -0.48 11.57 11.64
N VAL A 195 -1.66 11.10 12.02
CA VAL A 195 -2.43 11.68 13.15
C VAL A 195 -2.00 10.99 14.44
N ILE A 196 -1.52 11.78 15.40
CA ILE A 196 -1.11 11.30 16.72
C ILE A 196 -1.99 11.97 17.77
N PRO A 197 -3.06 11.29 18.25
CA PRO A 197 -4.00 11.88 19.21
C PRO A 197 -3.32 12.33 20.51
N SER A 198 -2.33 11.59 21.00
CA SER A 198 -1.59 11.94 22.21
C SER A 198 -0.76 13.22 22.07
N HIS A 199 -0.46 13.65 20.84
CA HIS A 199 0.19 14.95 20.55
C HIS A 199 -0.84 16.05 20.19
N GLY A 200 -2.12 15.69 20.06
CA GLY A 200 -3.19 16.59 19.60
C GLY A 200 -2.89 17.19 18.23
N CYS A 201 -2.34 16.41 17.29
CA CYS A 201 -2.03 16.93 15.95
C CYS A 201 -1.85 15.83 14.89
N ALA A 202 -1.91 16.26 13.64
CA ALA A 202 -1.38 15.52 12.52
C ALA A 202 -0.02 16.07 12.10
N TYR A 203 0.82 15.20 11.57
CA TYR A 203 2.12 15.56 11.04
C TYR A 203 2.15 15.29 9.54
N ILE A 204 2.55 16.30 8.78
CA ILE A 204 2.71 16.22 7.32
C ILE A 204 4.14 16.50 6.93
N SER A 205 4.61 15.80 5.91
CA SER A 205 5.93 16.00 5.33
C SER A 205 5.86 16.96 4.15
N TYR A 206 6.66 18.03 4.16
CA TYR A 206 6.73 19.02 3.09
C TYR A 206 8.15 19.57 2.94
N HIS A 207 8.69 19.55 1.72
CA HIS A 207 10.05 20.02 1.41
C HIS A 207 11.16 19.48 2.32
N GLY A 208 11.06 18.23 2.78
CA GLY A 208 12.06 17.62 3.67
C GLY A 208 11.91 17.99 5.15
N GLU A 209 10.87 18.73 5.52
CA GLU A 209 10.55 19.06 6.91
C GLU A 209 9.21 18.43 7.30
N GLU A 210 9.00 18.18 8.60
CA GLU A 210 7.70 17.80 9.14
C GLU A 210 7.01 18.99 9.79
N PHE A 211 5.76 19.21 9.40
CA PHE A 211 4.94 20.28 9.93
C PHE A 211 3.84 19.70 10.80
N ARG A 212 3.76 20.22 12.03
CA ARG A 212 2.63 20.00 12.92
C ARG A 212 1.38 20.72 12.38
N LYS A 213 0.26 20.00 12.30
CA LYS A 213 -1.05 20.52 11.90
C LYS A 213 -2.08 20.23 12.98
N VAL A 214 -2.65 21.31 13.52
CA VAL A 214 -3.74 21.24 14.50
C VAL A 214 -5.09 20.98 13.85
N GLU A 215 -5.26 21.38 12.59
CA GLU A 215 -6.42 21.06 11.78
C GLU A 215 -6.03 20.02 10.73
N TYR A 216 -6.80 18.94 10.66
CA TYR A 216 -6.54 17.84 9.78
C TYR A 216 -7.83 17.10 9.46
N GLU A 217 -7.78 16.25 8.45
CA GLU A 217 -8.82 15.27 8.20
C GLU A 217 -8.26 13.91 8.59
N VAL A 218 -8.98 13.16 9.42
CA VAL A 218 -8.69 11.77 9.70
C VAL A 218 -9.60 10.91 8.86
N ILE A 219 -9.06 9.82 8.31
CA ILE A 219 -9.92 8.89 7.60
C ILE A 219 -10.67 8.01 8.58
N ILE A 220 -11.97 7.89 8.36
CA ILE A 220 -12.83 6.94 9.08
C ILE A 220 -13.42 5.91 8.12
N PHE A 221 -13.82 4.77 8.68
CA PHE A 221 -14.58 3.74 7.98
C PHE A 221 -15.87 3.44 8.74
N HIS A 222 -17.00 3.90 8.21
CA HIS A 222 -18.30 3.60 8.81
C HIS A 222 -18.87 2.27 8.28
N PHE A 223 -19.21 1.38 9.20
CA PHE A 223 -20.07 0.23 8.93
C PHE A 223 -21.54 0.67 9.01
N TYR A 224 -22.30 0.50 7.92
CA TYR A 224 -23.74 0.53 8.01
C TYR A 224 -24.22 -0.84 8.47
N ASN A 225 -24.66 -0.93 9.74
CA ASN A 225 -25.40 -2.10 10.22
C ASN A 225 -26.80 -2.08 9.59
N TYR A 226 -27.18 -3.16 8.92
CA TYR A 226 -28.58 -3.44 8.57
C TYR A 226 -29.29 -4.06 9.76
#